data_AF-A0AAV6AG20-F1
#
_entry.id   AF-A0AAV6AG20-F1
#
_cell.length_a   1.000
_cell.length_b   1.000
_cell.length_c   1.000
_cell.angle_alpha   90.00
_cell.angle_beta   90.00
_cell.angle_gamma   90.00
#
_symmetry.space_group_name_H-M   'P 1'
#
loop_
_entity.id
_entity.type
_entity.pdbx_description
1 polymer ?
#
loop_
_entity_poly.entity_id
_entity_poly.type
_entity_poly.pdbx_seq_one_letter_code
_entity_poly.pdbx_strand_id
1 'polypeptide(L)'
;MPRGLGVVWGEGTAHPTGYLAPSMEVREMLRFVLRFLGILIFAASFIALISDGVRSLAADRVLFTPLGQTWFSLHSGSLNLSQAVVQRYVHPYVWDPMIQTVLLWPTFAVGGVVGILLMLAGSKRRDRLAY
;
A
#
# COMPACT_ATOMS: atom_id res chain seq x y z
N MET A 1 -46.69 11.30 55.47
CA MET A 1 -46.87 11.67 54.04
C MET A 1 -47.34 13.12 53.99
N PRO A 2 -46.82 14.04 53.14
CA PRO A 2 -46.26 13.86 51.77
C PRO A 2 -44.77 14.29 51.63
N ARG A 3 -43.96 13.57 50.82
CA ARG A 3 -43.50 13.81 49.43
C ARG A 3 -42.35 14.83 49.24
N GLY A 4 -41.15 14.26 49.06
CA GLY A 4 -40.26 14.50 47.91
C GLY A 4 -39.70 15.90 47.69
N LEU A 5 -38.52 16.17 48.24
CA LEU A 5 -37.59 17.17 47.71
C LEU A 5 -36.56 16.43 46.84
N GLY A 6 -36.76 16.56 45.53
CA GLY A 6 -35.87 16.01 44.51
C GLY A 6 -34.48 16.62 44.62
N VAL A 7 -33.50 15.78 44.90
CA VAL A 7 -32.09 16.09 44.73
C VAL A 7 -31.85 16.19 43.23
N VAL A 8 -31.90 17.41 42.71
CA VAL A 8 -31.49 17.72 41.34
C VAL A 8 -29.96 17.69 41.32
N TRP A 9 -29.40 16.51 41.05
CA TRP A 9 -28.03 16.39 40.60
C TRP A 9 -27.98 17.03 39.21
N GLY A 10 -27.47 18.25 39.13
CA GLY A 10 -27.01 18.84 37.88
C GLY A 10 -25.84 18.01 37.39
N GLU A 11 -26.14 17.02 36.55
CA GLU A 11 -25.16 16.22 35.83
C GLU A 11 -24.25 17.18 35.07
N GLY A 12 -23.00 17.27 35.54
CA GLY A 12 -21.94 17.88 34.75
C GLY A 12 -21.94 17.17 33.40
N THR A 13 -22.30 17.92 32.37
CA THR A 13 -22.34 17.47 30.98
C THR A 13 -20.93 17.06 30.58
N ALA A 14 -20.59 15.80 30.84
CA ALA A 14 -19.46 15.14 30.25
C ALA A 14 -19.71 15.19 28.74
N HIS A 15 -19.14 16.18 28.06
CA HIS A 15 -19.08 16.18 26.61
C HIS A 15 -18.37 14.88 26.21
N PRO A 16 -19.03 13.92 25.54
CA PRO A 16 -18.29 12.90 24.86
C PRO A 16 -17.58 13.64 23.73
N THR A 17 -16.31 14.00 23.94
CA THR A 17 -15.41 14.24 22.83
C THR A 17 -15.32 12.92 22.09
N GLY A 18 -16.28 12.73 21.18
CA GLY A 18 -16.31 11.67 20.20
C GLY A 18 -15.11 11.86 19.31
N TYR A 19 -13.96 11.37 19.77
CA TYR A 19 -12.98 10.84 18.85
C TYR A 19 -13.74 9.78 18.06
N LEU A 20 -14.20 10.16 16.87
CA LEU A 20 -14.81 9.28 15.89
C LEU A 20 -13.73 8.26 15.53
N ALA A 21 -13.62 7.21 16.34
CA ALA A 21 -12.96 6.00 15.92
C ALA A 21 -13.60 5.67 14.56
N PRO A 22 -12.82 5.57 13.47
CA PRO A 22 -13.34 5.23 12.15
C PRO A 22 -14.31 4.07 12.34
N SER A 23 -15.56 4.24 11.88
CA SER A 23 -16.59 3.22 12.02
C SER A 23 -15.99 1.89 11.55
N MET A 24 -16.24 0.81 12.28
CA MET A 24 -15.62 -0.49 12.03
C MET A 24 -15.72 -0.91 10.56
N GLU A 25 -16.78 -0.48 9.87
CA GLU A 25 -17.00 -0.60 8.44
C GLU A 25 -15.84 -0.03 7.59
N VAL A 26 -15.38 1.19 7.84
CA VAL A 26 -14.30 1.84 7.08
C VAL A 26 -12.98 1.07 7.21
N ARG A 27 -12.67 0.56 8.41
CA ARG A 27 -11.44 -0.23 8.64
C ARG A 27 -11.48 -1.55 7.88
N GLU A 28 -12.62 -2.23 7.87
CA GLU A 28 -12.77 -3.50 7.14
C GLU A 28 -12.83 -3.27 5.62
N MET A 29 -13.47 -2.20 5.14
CA MET A 29 -13.42 -1.79 3.73
C MET A 29 -11.99 -1.48 3.27
N LEU A 30 -11.23 -0.70 4.05
CA LEU A 30 -9.85 -0.37 3.73
C LEU A 30 -8.97 -1.64 3.64
N ARG A 31 -9.13 -2.56 4.59
CA ARG A 31 -8.42 -3.86 4.57
C ARG A 31 -8.77 -4.68 3.33
N PHE A 32 -10.05 -4.72 2.95
CA PHE A 32 -10.50 -5.38 1.74
C PHE A 32 -9.87 -4.77 0.49
N VAL A 33 -9.89 -3.44 0.36
CA VAL A 33 -9.31 -2.71 -0.77
C VAL A 33 -7.81 -2.96 -0.87
N LEU A 34 -7.08 -2.86 0.25
CA LEU A 34 -5.63 -3.14 0.29
C LEU A 34 -5.32 -4.57 -0.15
N ARG A 35 -6.10 -5.55 0.33
CA ARG A 35 -5.92 -6.95 -0.04
C ARG A 35 -6.25 -7.20 -1.51
N PHE A 36 -7.33 -6.63 -2.01
CA PHE A 36 -7.72 -6.75 -3.41
C PHE A 36 -6.65 -6.15 -4.33
N LEU A 37 -6.20 -4.94 -4.04
CA LEU A 37 -5.13 -4.27 -4.78
C LEU A 37 -3.82 -5.07 -4.70
N GLY A 38 -3.48 -5.60 -3.52
CA GLY A 38 -2.31 -6.47 -3.34
C GLY A 38 -2.37 -7.71 -4.21
N ILE A 39 -3.53 -8.36 -4.33
CA ILE A 39 -3.75 -9.50 -5.22
C ILE A 39 -3.56 -9.12 -6.68
N LEU A 40 -4.13 -8.01 -7.13
CA LEU A 40 -3.98 -7.56 -8.52
C LEU A 40 -2.52 -7.28 -8.86
N ILE A 41 -1.79 -6.57 -7.99
CA ILE A 41 -0.38 -6.25 -8.20
C ILE A 41 0.48 -7.52 -8.18
N PHE A 42 0.23 -8.43 -7.24
CA PHE A 42 0.95 -9.70 -7.18
C PHE A 42 0.71 -10.56 -8.42
N ALA A 43 -0.53 -10.65 -8.88
CA ALA A 43 -0.88 -11.38 -10.11
C ALA A 43 -0.18 -10.77 -11.33
N ALA A 44 -0.20 -9.44 -11.49
CA ALA A 44 0.52 -8.76 -12.57
C ALA A 44 2.03 -9.00 -12.51
N SER A 45 2.60 -9.03 -11.31
CA SER A 45 4.03 -9.32 -11.09
C SER A 45 4.38 -10.76 -11.44
N PHE A 46 3.50 -11.70 -11.12
CA PHE A 46 3.67 -13.10 -11.49
C PHE A 46 3.61 -13.30 -13.01
N ILE A 47 2.73 -12.57 -13.71
CA ILE A 47 2.71 -12.56 -15.18
C ILE A 47 4.02 -12.00 -15.75
N ALA A 48 4.56 -10.93 -15.16
CA ALA A 48 5.85 -10.38 -15.56
C ALA A 48 6.98 -11.39 -15.36
N LEU A 49 7.00 -12.11 -14.23
CA LEU A 49 7.97 -13.18 -13.97
C LEU A 49 7.92 -14.28 -15.03
N ILE A 50 6.72 -14.77 -15.36
CA ILE A 50 6.56 -15.81 -16.39
C ILE A 50 7.01 -15.28 -17.75
N SER A 51 6.64 -14.05 -18.09
CA SER A 51 7.01 -13.41 -19.36
C SER A 51 8.53 -13.27 -19.52
N ASP A 52 9.21 -12.81 -18.48
CA ASP A 52 10.66 -12.71 -18.41
C ASP A 52 11.33 -14.10 -18.47
N GLY A 53 10.74 -15.09 -17.80
CA GLY A 53 11.18 -16.49 -17.86
C GLY A 53 11.12 -17.08 -19.26
N VAL A 54 9.99 -16.94 -19.95
CA VAL A 54 9.82 -17.42 -21.34
C VAL A 54 10.81 -16.74 -22.28
N ARG A 55 11.00 -15.42 -22.14
CA ARG A 55 11.99 -14.67 -22.93
C ARG A 55 13.42 -15.11 -22.65
N SER A 56 13.73 -15.42 -21.39
CA SER A 56 15.06 -15.88 -20.99
C SER A 56 15.40 -17.22 -21.62
N LEU A 57 14.44 -18.15 -21.65
CA LEU A 57 14.58 -19.46 -22.29
C LEU A 57 14.80 -19.32 -23.80
N ALA A 58 14.07 -18.42 -24.46
CA ALA A 58 14.23 -18.17 -25.90
C ALA A 58 15.57 -17.47 -26.25
N ALA A 59 16.19 -16.81 -25.29
CA ALA A 59 17.38 -15.99 -25.48
C ALA A 59 18.68 -16.66 -25.00
N ASP A 60 18.60 -17.89 -24.48
CA ASP A 60 19.67 -18.64 -23.81
C ASP A 60 20.44 -17.82 -22.75
N ARG A 61 19.75 -16.85 -22.14
CA ARG A 61 20.31 -15.98 -21.09
C ARG A 61 19.21 -15.44 -20.21
N VAL A 62 19.55 -15.17 -18.95
CA VAL A 62 18.60 -14.59 -18.00
C VAL A 62 18.31 -13.14 -18.39
N LEU A 63 17.04 -12.85 -18.66
CA LEU A 63 16.51 -11.54 -18.99
C LEU A 63 15.46 -11.16 -17.96
N PHE A 64 15.54 -9.94 -17.46
CA PHE A 64 14.52 -9.36 -16.60
C PHE A 64 14.15 -7.98 -17.11
N THR A 65 12.89 -7.62 -16.97
CA THR A 65 12.42 -6.29 -17.30
C THR A 65 12.61 -5.36 -16.10
N PRO A 66 13.37 -4.26 -16.24
CA PRO A 66 13.51 -3.26 -15.17
C PRO A 66 12.20 -2.55 -14.88
N LEU A 67 11.94 -2.23 -13.61
CA LEU A 67 10.74 -1.52 -13.16
C LEU A 67 10.55 -0.18 -13.90
N GLY A 68 11.64 0.57 -14.09
CA GLY A 68 11.62 1.84 -14.82
C GLY A 68 11.20 1.66 -16.28
N GLN A 69 11.59 0.57 -16.92
CA GLN A 69 11.14 0.24 -18.27
C GLN A 69 9.64 -0.07 -18.28
N THR A 70 9.14 -0.88 -17.34
CA THR A 70 7.70 -1.14 -17.22
C THR A 70 6.91 0.15 -16.97
N TRP A 71 7.34 1.00 -16.06
CA TRP A 71 6.67 2.28 -15.80
C TRP A 71 6.72 3.18 -17.04
N PHE A 72 7.87 3.32 -17.69
CA PHE A 72 7.99 4.10 -18.91
C PHE A 72 7.04 3.61 -20.01
N SER A 73 6.92 2.29 -20.21
CA SER A 73 5.99 1.68 -21.17
C SER A 73 4.52 1.87 -20.80
N LEU A 74 4.19 1.93 -19.49
CA LEU A 74 2.83 2.19 -19.03
C LEU A 74 2.45 3.68 -19.18
N HIS A 75 3.32 4.57 -18.71
CA HIS A 75 3.07 6.01 -18.74
C HIS A 75 4.36 6.82 -18.52
N SER A 76 5.06 7.16 -19.60
CA SER A 76 6.31 7.94 -19.56
C SER A 76 6.15 9.33 -18.95
N GLY A 77 5.01 10.00 -19.19
CA GLY A 77 4.75 11.34 -18.67
C GLY A 77 4.72 11.42 -17.13
N SER A 78 4.25 10.36 -16.46
CA SER A 78 4.19 10.34 -14.99
C SER A 78 5.53 10.02 -14.37
N LEU A 79 6.38 9.21 -15.05
CA LEU A 79 7.76 9.00 -14.64
C LEU A 79 8.55 10.32 -14.73
N ASN A 80 8.46 11.03 -15.84
CA ASN A 80 9.13 12.32 -16.05
C ASN A 80 8.64 13.39 -15.07
N LEU A 81 7.33 13.44 -14.82
CA LEU A 81 6.77 14.36 -13.82
C LEU A 81 7.27 14.01 -12.41
N SER A 82 7.28 12.72 -12.04
CA SER A 82 7.80 12.26 -10.75
C SER A 82 9.26 12.65 -10.58
N GLN A 83 10.07 12.47 -11.62
CA GLN A 83 11.46 12.92 -11.64
C GLN A 83 11.57 14.42 -11.36
N ALA A 84 10.87 15.23 -12.16
CA ALA A 84 10.91 16.69 -12.04
C ALA A 84 10.46 17.17 -10.66
N VAL A 85 9.39 16.56 -10.12
CA VAL A 85 8.86 16.88 -8.79
C VAL A 85 9.85 16.52 -7.69
N VAL A 86 10.40 15.30 -7.69
CA VAL A 86 11.37 14.89 -6.66
C VAL A 86 12.64 15.74 -6.72
N GLN A 87 13.18 15.96 -7.91
CA GLN A 87 14.39 16.77 -8.08
C GLN A 87 14.18 18.23 -7.67
N ARG A 88 12.98 18.78 -7.89
CA ARG A 88 12.65 20.19 -7.57
C ARG A 88 12.26 20.42 -6.11
N TYR A 89 11.49 19.51 -5.52
CA TYR A 89 10.85 19.73 -4.22
C TYR A 89 11.44 18.89 -3.08
N VAL A 90 12.20 17.83 -3.37
CA VAL A 90 12.81 16.98 -2.33
C VAL A 90 14.32 17.20 -2.33
N HIS A 91 15.04 16.58 -3.26
CA HIS A 91 16.47 16.75 -3.48
C HIS A 91 16.90 15.91 -4.70
N PRO A 92 17.82 16.39 -5.56
CA PRO A 92 18.29 15.60 -6.70
C PRO A 92 18.84 14.22 -6.33
N TYR A 93 19.54 14.12 -5.20
CA TYR A 93 20.13 12.86 -4.69
C TYR A 93 19.08 11.79 -4.33
N VAL A 94 17.83 12.19 -4.06
CA VAL A 94 16.74 11.24 -3.81
C VAL A 94 16.28 10.57 -5.09
N TRP A 95 16.30 11.31 -6.22
CA TRP A 95 16.03 10.70 -7.50
C TRP A 95 17.18 9.81 -7.95
N ASP A 96 18.40 10.34 -7.90
CA ASP A 96 19.63 9.69 -8.37
C ASP A 96 20.72 9.80 -7.29
N PRO A 97 21.08 8.71 -6.59
CA PRO A 97 20.91 7.32 -7.01
C PRO A 97 19.70 6.57 -6.43
N MET A 98 19.00 7.10 -5.43
CA MET A 98 18.05 6.30 -4.63
C MET A 98 16.88 5.71 -5.44
N ILE A 99 16.02 6.55 -6.04
CA ILE A 99 14.87 6.07 -6.81
C ILE A 99 15.32 5.35 -8.08
N GLN A 100 16.35 5.87 -8.77
CA GLN A 100 16.90 5.22 -9.96
C GLN A 100 17.35 3.77 -9.68
N THR A 101 18.01 3.52 -8.55
CA THR A 101 18.43 2.16 -8.18
C THR A 101 17.24 1.22 -8.08
N VAL A 102 16.12 1.67 -7.50
CA VAL A 102 14.88 0.88 -7.41
C VAL A 102 14.24 0.68 -8.79
N LEU A 103 14.30 1.68 -9.67
CA LEU A 103 13.81 1.56 -11.05
C LEU A 103 14.60 0.55 -11.89
N LEU A 104 15.84 0.24 -11.51
CA LEU A 104 16.66 -0.79 -12.16
C LEU A 104 16.33 -2.20 -11.69
N TRP A 105 15.59 -2.37 -10.59
CA TRP A 105 15.24 -3.69 -10.08
C TRP A 105 14.20 -4.38 -10.98
N PRO A 106 14.16 -5.72 -11.00
CA PRO A 106 13.20 -6.45 -11.80
C PRO A 106 11.74 -6.13 -11.42
N THR A 107 10.90 -5.86 -12.41
CA THR A 107 9.48 -5.52 -12.21
C THR A 107 8.76 -6.56 -11.36
N PHE A 108 8.96 -7.85 -11.65
CA PHE A 108 8.30 -8.93 -10.91
C PHE A 108 8.72 -8.96 -9.43
N ALA A 109 9.97 -8.61 -9.12
CA ALA A 109 10.50 -8.66 -7.77
C ALA A 109 9.90 -7.52 -6.93
N VAL A 110 9.94 -6.30 -7.47
CA VAL A 110 9.37 -5.13 -6.78
C VAL A 110 7.86 -5.28 -6.63
N GLY A 111 7.16 -5.59 -7.71
CA GLY A 111 5.71 -5.74 -7.67
C GLY A 111 5.27 -6.95 -6.82
N GLY A 112 6.03 -8.05 -6.82
CA GLY A 112 5.77 -9.21 -5.96
C GLY A 112 5.85 -8.85 -4.48
N VAL A 113 6.93 -8.17 -4.07
CA VAL A 113 7.11 -7.68 -2.70
C VAL A 113 6.00 -6.71 -2.31
N VAL A 114 5.71 -5.70 -3.16
CA VAL A 114 4.66 -4.71 -2.89
C VAL A 114 3.28 -5.38 -2.78
N GLY A 115 2.96 -6.30 -3.68
CA GLY A 115 1.71 -7.06 -3.65
C GLY A 115 1.54 -7.86 -2.36
N ILE A 116 2.58 -8.58 -1.94
CA ILE A 116 2.59 -9.32 -0.67
C ILE A 116 2.42 -8.37 0.52
N LEU A 117 3.16 -7.27 0.57
CA LEU A 117 3.07 -6.31 1.66
C LEU A 117 1.66 -5.71 1.79
N LEU A 118 1.01 -5.39 0.67
CA LEU A 118 -0.37 -4.91 0.65
C LEU A 118 -1.37 -5.96 1.15
N MET A 119 -1.21 -7.22 0.74
CA MET A 119 -2.03 -8.32 1.26
C MET A 119 -1.85 -8.51 2.78
N LEU A 120 -0.60 -8.44 3.27
CA LEU A 120 -0.28 -8.57 4.68
C LEU A 120 -0.84 -7.40 5.50
N ALA A 121 -0.74 -6.17 4.98
CA ALA A 121 -1.31 -4.97 5.61
C ALA A 121 -2.84 -5.05 5.70
N GLY A 122 -3.50 -5.66 4.71
CA GLY A 122 -4.94 -5.93 4.73
C GLY A 122 -5.36 -7.15 5.57
N SER A 123 -4.42 -7.98 6.02
CA SER A 123 -4.73 -9.17 6.81
C SER A 123 -4.98 -8.80 8.27
N LYS A 124 -6.16 -9.17 8.79
CA LYS A 124 -6.44 -9.08 10.22
C LYS A 124 -5.44 -9.98 10.95
N ARG A 125 -4.62 -9.42 11.86
CA ARG A 125 -3.85 -10.24 12.80
C ARG A 125 -4.84 -11.15 13.49
N ARG A 126 -4.85 -12.43 13.11
CA ARG A 126 -5.49 -13.47 13.90
C ARG A 126 -4.57 -13.59 15.12
N ASP A 127 -4.96 -12.95 16.21
CA ASP A 127 -4.43 -13.26 17.52
C ASP A 127 -4.82 -14.71 17.82
N ARG A 128 -4.02 -15.63 17.28
CA ARG A 128 -4.17 -17.06 17.45
C ARG A 128 -3.18 -17.48 18.53
N LEU A 129 -3.31 -16.90 19.71
CA LEU A 129 -2.63 -17.33 20.94
C LEU A 129 -3.51 -16.95 22.13
N ALA A 130 -4.59 -17.72 22.32
CA ALA A 130 -5.16 -17.96 23.63
C ALA A 130 -5.24 -19.48 23.73
N TYR A 131 -4.18 -20.06 24.31
CA TYR A 131 -4.12 -21.45 24.76
C TYR A 131 -4.07 -21.42 26.28
#